data_AF-A0AB36EZV1-F1
#
_entry.id   AF-A0AB36EZV1-F1
#
_cell.length_a   1.000
_cell.length_b   1.000
_cell.length_c   1.000
_cell.angle_alpha   90.00
_cell.angle_beta   90.00
_cell.angle_gamma   90.00
#
_symmetry.space_group_name_H-M   'P 1'
#
loop_
_entity.id
_entity.type
_entity.pdbx_description
1 polymer ?
#
loop_
_entity_poly.entity_id
_entity_poly.type
_entity_poly.pdbx_seq_one_letter_code
_entity_poly.pdbx_strand_id
1 'polypeptide(L)'
;MLERIDHLVLTVADIPRTVDFYQRVLGMRHEVFGEGRSALAFGQQKLNLHQAGREFEPKAAHPQPGAIDLCLVTTWPLERLLAHLATEGVAVEEGPVRRTGALGPIESVYFRDPDGNLIEIGRYLA
;
A
#
# COMPACT_ATOMS: atom_id res chain seq x y z
N MET A 1 -14.20 5.27 21.90
CA MET A 1 -13.42 6.24 21.09
C MET A 1 -12.39 5.45 20.29
N LEU A 2 -12.09 5.83 19.04
CA LEU A 2 -11.17 5.10 18.14
C LEU A 2 -9.68 5.42 18.44
N GLU A 3 -8.76 4.49 18.15
CA GLU A 3 -7.32 4.65 18.41
C GLU A 3 -6.48 4.77 17.13
N ARG A 4 -6.59 3.80 16.20
CA ARG A 4 -5.80 3.73 14.96
C ARG A 4 -6.50 2.88 13.91
N ILE A 5 -5.99 2.92 12.67
CA ILE A 5 -6.31 1.93 11.65
C ILE A 5 -5.54 0.64 11.98
N ASP A 6 -6.25 -0.48 12.09
CA ASP A 6 -5.67 -1.81 12.28
C ASP A 6 -5.32 -2.44 10.92
N HIS A 7 -6.30 -2.49 10.02
CA HIS A 7 -6.14 -2.97 8.65
C HIS A 7 -7.19 -2.35 7.73
N LEU A 8 -6.98 -2.53 6.42
CA LEU A 8 -7.97 -2.29 5.38
C LEU A 8 -7.97 -3.45 4.38
N VAL A 9 -9.00 -3.52 3.54
CA VAL A 9 -9.13 -4.55 2.50
C VAL A 9 -8.83 -3.91 1.15
N LEU A 10 -7.88 -4.48 0.40
CA LEU A 10 -7.73 -4.20 -1.02
C LEU A 10 -8.50 -5.25 -1.82
N THR A 11 -9.38 -4.79 -2.70
CA THR A 11 -9.92 -5.63 -3.77
C THR A 11 -8.95 -5.56 -4.93
N VAL A 12 -8.44 -6.70 -5.40
CA VAL A 12 -7.38 -6.79 -6.40
C VAL A 12 -7.75 -7.73 -7.52
N ALA A 13 -7.24 -7.51 -8.74
CA ALA A 13 -7.54 -8.40 -9.86
C ALA A 13 -6.87 -9.78 -9.69
N ASP A 14 -5.65 -9.82 -9.14
CA ASP A 14 -4.86 -11.04 -8.98
C ASP A 14 -4.00 -10.99 -7.69
N ILE A 15 -4.31 -11.86 -6.72
CA ILE A 15 -3.63 -11.87 -5.43
C ILE A 15 -2.12 -12.13 -5.57
N PRO A 16 -1.65 -13.16 -6.31
CA PRO A 16 -0.22 -13.39 -6.48
C PRO A 16 0.55 -12.20 -7.04
N ARG A 17 0.01 -11.50 -8.04
CA ARG A 17 0.61 -10.30 -8.65
C ARG A 17 0.68 -9.14 -7.66
N THR A 18 -0.38 -8.90 -6.89
CA THR A 18 -0.36 -7.90 -5.81
C THR A 18 0.68 -8.28 -4.76
N VAL A 19 0.70 -9.54 -4.33
CA VAL A 19 1.65 -10.01 -3.31
C VAL A 19 3.10 -9.81 -3.77
N ASP A 20 3.47 -10.25 -4.97
CA ASP A 20 4.81 -10.04 -5.53
C ASP A 20 5.21 -8.56 -5.50
N PHE A 21 4.33 -7.69 -5.99
CA PHE A 21 4.58 -6.25 -6.04
C PHE A 21 4.88 -5.68 -4.65
N TYR A 22 3.97 -5.87 -3.69
CA TYR A 22 4.12 -5.25 -2.37
C TYR A 22 5.26 -5.87 -1.55
N GLN A 23 5.60 -7.15 -1.78
CA GLN A 23 6.77 -7.76 -1.18
C GLN A 23 8.08 -7.16 -1.71
N ARG A 24 8.23 -7.04 -3.03
CA ARG A 24 9.47 -6.50 -3.62
C ARG A 24 9.60 -4.99 -3.48
N VAL A 25 8.54 -4.26 -3.82
CA VAL A 25 8.54 -2.80 -3.90
C VAL A 25 8.50 -2.17 -2.51
N LEU A 26 7.69 -2.71 -1.60
CA LEU A 26 7.44 -2.11 -0.29
C LEU A 26 7.93 -2.94 0.90
N GLY A 27 8.55 -4.10 0.65
CA GLY A 27 9.10 -4.94 1.71
C GLY A 27 8.06 -5.52 2.66
N MET A 28 6.79 -5.56 2.24
CA MET A 28 5.72 -6.15 3.05
C MET A 28 5.90 -7.67 3.15
N ARG A 29 5.33 -8.29 4.19
CA ARG A 29 5.35 -9.75 4.34
C ARG A 29 3.99 -10.33 3.95
N HIS A 30 3.98 -11.30 3.07
CA HIS A 30 2.76 -12.08 2.78
C HIS A 30 2.46 -13.02 3.93
N GLU A 31 1.22 -12.96 4.42
CA GLU A 31 0.69 -13.84 5.46
C GLU A 31 -0.55 -14.54 4.93
N VAL A 32 -0.64 -15.84 5.17
CA VAL A 32 -1.84 -16.64 4.92
C VAL A 32 -2.46 -17.01 6.26
N PHE A 33 -3.75 -16.75 6.42
CA PHE A 33 -4.46 -16.96 7.68
C PHE A 33 -5.89 -17.44 7.46
N GLY A 34 -6.46 -18.09 8.48
CA GLY A 34 -7.80 -18.65 8.41
C GLY A 34 -7.96 -19.62 7.22
N GLU A 35 -9.08 -19.52 6.53
CA GLU A 35 -9.44 -20.34 5.36
C GLU A 35 -8.72 -19.90 4.08
N GLY A 36 -7.39 -19.77 4.13
CA GLY A 36 -6.58 -19.39 2.96
C GLY A 36 -6.66 -17.91 2.58
N ARG A 37 -7.07 -17.04 3.51
CA ARG A 37 -7.07 -15.58 3.28
C ARG A 37 -5.65 -15.06 3.20
N SER A 38 -5.41 -14.13 2.30
CA SER A 38 -4.09 -13.51 2.11
C SER A 38 -4.06 -12.09 2.67
N ALA A 39 -2.95 -11.71 3.29
CA ALA A 39 -2.68 -10.34 3.69
C ALA A 39 -1.22 -9.95 3.47
N LEU A 40 -0.98 -8.64 3.41
CA LEU A 40 0.34 -8.02 3.36
C LEU A 40 0.57 -7.24 4.65
N ALA A 41 1.43 -7.77 5.52
CA ALA A 41 1.74 -7.18 6.81
C ALA A 41 2.93 -6.21 6.73
N PHE A 42 2.84 -5.10 7.47
CA PHE A 42 3.89 -4.08 7.62
C PHE A 42 3.74 -3.36 8.96
N GLY A 43 4.85 -3.11 9.66
CA GLY A 43 4.79 -2.51 10.99
C GLY A 43 3.89 -3.30 11.94
N GLN A 44 2.80 -2.67 12.40
CA GLN A 44 1.78 -3.28 13.26
C GLN A 44 0.40 -3.32 12.58
N GLN A 45 0.37 -3.20 11.24
CA GLN A 45 -0.83 -3.17 10.42
C GLN A 45 -0.73 -4.18 9.27
N LYS A 46 -1.83 -4.37 8.55
CA LYS A 46 -1.84 -5.18 7.32
C LYS A 46 -2.87 -4.70 6.30
N LEU A 47 -2.70 -5.13 5.06
CA LEU A 47 -3.70 -5.05 3.99
C LEU A 47 -4.24 -6.46 3.75
N ASN A 48 -5.52 -6.69 4.03
CA ASN A 48 -6.16 -7.94 3.61
C ASN A 48 -6.46 -7.88 2.11
N LEU A 49 -6.26 -8.99 1.41
CA LEU A 49 -6.47 -9.06 -0.03
C LEU A 49 -7.72 -9.88 -0.34
N HIS A 50 -8.65 -9.28 -1.08
CA HIS A 50 -9.78 -9.97 -1.70
C HIS A 50 -9.58 -9.95 -3.22
N GLN A 51 -9.72 -11.09 -3.88
CA GLN A 51 -9.69 -11.11 -5.35
C GLN A 51 -11.05 -10.66 -5.89
N ALA A 52 -11.05 -9.80 -6.90
CA ALA A 52 -12.26 -9.32 -7.56
C ALA A 52 -13.12 -10.49 -8.07
N GLY A 53 -14.41 -10.47 -7.75
CA GLY A 53 -15.36 -11.55 -8.04
C GLY A 53 -15.24 -12.79 -7.15
N ARG A 54 -14.35 -12.77 -6.15
CA ARG A 54 -14.15 -13.83 -5.14
C ARG A 54 -13.96 -13.23 -3.75
N GLU A 55 -14.61 -12.11 -3.48
CA GLU A 55 -14.51 -11.41 -2.21
C GLU A 55 -15.23 -12.18 -1.09
N PHE A 56 -14.70 -12.09 0.13
CA PHE A 56 -15.40 -12.59 1.32
C PHE A 56 -16.44 -11.57 1.79
N GLU A 57 -17.53 -12.07 2.37
CA GLU A 57 -18.53 -11.23 3.06
C GLU A 57 -18.21 -11.09 4.57
N PRO A 58 -18.55 -9.94 5.19
CA PRO A 58 -19.03 -8.70 4.56
C PRO A 58 -17.90 -7.94 3.84
N LYS A 59 -18.27 -7.11 2.86
CA LYS A 59 -17.33 -6.25 2.10
C LYS A 59 -17.88 -4.85 1.83
N ALA A 60 -17.04 -3.99 1.25
CA ALA A 60 -17.46 -2.68 0.76
C ALA A 60 -18.62 -2.82 -0.24
N ALA A 61 -19.51 -1.83 -0.31
CA ALA A 61 -20.67 -1.86 -1.21
C ALA A 61 -20.28 -1.94 -2.70
N HIS A 62 -19.15 -1.32 -3.06
CA HIS A 62 -18.59 -1.31 -4.41
C HIS A 62 -17.10 -1.69 -4.34
N PRO A 63 -16.76 -2.97 -4.16
CA PRO A 63 -15.37 -3.41 -4.14
C PRO A 63 -14.79 -3.26 -5.55
N GLN A 64 -13.73 -2.47 -5.68
CA GLN A 64 -13.20 -2.08 -6.99
C GLN A 64 -11.67 -2.07 -6.95
N PRO A 65 -11.00 -2.89 -7.78
CA PRO A 65 -9.57 -2.75 -8.01
C PRO A 65 -9.20 -1.37 -8.52
N GLY A 66 -8.09 -0.81 -8.00
CA GLY A 66 -7.59 0.51 -8.37
C GLY A 66 -8.29 1.69 -7.70
N ALA A 67 -9.24 1.44 -6.78
CA ALA A 67 -10.04 2.50 -6.15
C ALA A 67 -9.40 3.09 -4.87
N ILE A 68 -8.24 2.60 -4.44
CA ILE A 68 -7.60 3.03 -3.21
C ILE A 68 -6.54 4.10 -3.49
N ASP A 69 -6.58 5.14 -2.67
CA ASP A 69 -5.54 6.16 -2.55
C ASP A 69 -5.04 6.10 -1.11
N LEU A 70 -3.77 5.70 -0.92
CA LEU A 70 -3.21 5.37 0.38
C LEU A 70 -1.83 6.00 0.57
N CYS A 71 -1.71 6.78 1.66
CA CYS A 71 -0.43 7.26 2.16
C CYS A 71 0.12 6.35 3.26
N LEU A 72 1.34 5.85 3.05
CA LEU A 72 2.13 5.10 4.02
C LEU A 72 3.38 5.89 4.41
N VAL A 73 3.83 5.73 5.65
CA VAL A 73 5.00 6.44 6.16
C VAL A 73 6.21 5.52 6.16
N THR A 74 7.33 6.01 5.61
CA THR A 74 8.61 5.29 5.61
C THR A 74 9.61 5.91 6.57
N THR A 75 10.51 5.07 7.09
CA THR A 75 11.71 5.52 7.82
C THR A 75 12.90 5.76 6.89
N TRP A 76 12.81 5.31 5.62
CA TRP A 76 13.88 5.52 4.65
C TRP A 76 13.97 6.98 4.21
N PRO A 77 15.18 7.47 3.91
CA PRO A 77 15.34 8.67 3.09
C PRO A 77 14.65 8.50 1.73
N LEU A 78 14.03 9.57 1.22
CA LEU A 78 13.30 9.50 -0.04
C LEU A 78 14.24 9.25 -1.23
N GLU A 79 15.49 9.67 -1.14
CA GLU A 79 16.51 9.36 -2.14
C GLU A 79 16.75 7.85 -2.26
N ARG A 80 16.77 7.16 -1.10
CA ARG A 80 16.89 5.70 -1.04
C ARG A 80 15.63 5.03 -1.60
N LEU A 81 14.45 5.54 -1.27
CA LEU A 81 13.20 5.03 -1.81
C LEU A 81 13.17 5.16 -3.33
N LEU A 82 13.50 6.33 -3.89
CA LEU A 82 13.50 6.58 -5.33
C LEU A 82 14.48 5.65 -6.06
N ALA A 83 15.68 5.43 -5.50
CA ALA A 83 16.64 4.48 -6.07
C ALA A 83 16.12 3.03 -6.06
N HIS A 84 15.44 2.63 -4.98
CA HIS A 84 14.80 1.32 -4.86
C HIS A 84 13.68 1.15 -5.89
N LEU A 85 12.76 2.12 -5.98
CA LEU A 85 11.67 2.10 -6.97
C LEU A 85 12.21 1.98 -8.41
N ALA A 86 13.27 2.71 -8.74
CA ALA A 86 13.92 2.61 -10.05
C ALA A 86 14.50 1.21 -10.31
N THR A 87 15.09 0.57 -9.30
CA THR A 87 15.64 -0.79 -9.40
C THR A 87 14.54 -1.84 -9.57
N GLU A 88 13.40 -1.66 -8.89
CA GLU A 88 12.23 -2.52 -9.01
C GLU A 88 11.40 -2.25 -10.28
N GLY A 89 11.79 -1.28 -11.11
CA GLY A 89 11.11 -0.92 -12.35
C GLY A 89 9.78 -0.20 -12.15
N VAL A 90 9.60 0.48 -11.01
CA VAL A 90 8.38 1.22 -10.68
C VAL A 90 8.52 2.67 -11.13
N ALA A 91 7.62 3.11 -12.01
CA ALA A 91 7.56 4.49 -12.45
C ALA A 91 6.99 5.39 -11.35
N VAL A 92 7.74 6.43 -11.00
CA VAL A 92 7.27 7.50 -10.11
C VAL A 92 6.35 8.42 -10.90
N GLU A 93 5.13 8.63 -10.39
CA GLU A 93 4.13 9.52 -10.97
C GLU A 93 4.39 10.99 -10.55
N GLU A 94 4.74 11.21 -9.28
CA GLU A 94 5.11 12.52 -8.75
C GLU A 94 6.05 12.35 -7.54
N GLY A 95 6.97 13.28 -7.32
CA GLY A 95 7.79 13.32 -6.11
C GLY A 95 9.30 13.36 -6.39
N PRO A 96 10.11 13.75 -5.38
CA PRO A 96 9.70 14.13 -4.03
C PRO A 96 9.03 15.51 -4.00
N VAL A 97 7.89 15.62 -3.32
CA VAL A 97 7.11 16.87 -3.20
C VAL A 97 6.58 17.05 -1.78
N ARG A 98 6.43 18.29 -1.32
CA ARG A 98 5.85 18.58 -0.01
C ARG A 98 4.33 18.34 0.00
N ARG A 99 3.85 17.72 1.07
CA ARG A 99 2.44 17.42 1.35
C ARG A 99 2.13 17.63 2.83
N THR A 100 0.85 17.55 3.16
CA THR A 100 0.37 17.64 4.54
C THR A 100 -0.01 16.24 5.01
N GLY A 101 0.79 15.67 5.90
CA GLY A 101 0.47 14.42 6.58
C GLY A 101 -0.41 14.66 7.81
N ALA A 102 -0.91 13.57 8.39
CA ALA A 102 -1.80 13.62 9.56
C ALA A 102 -1.17 14.28 10.80
N LEU A 103 0.16 14.23 10.96
CA LEU A 103 0.89 14.77 12.11
C LEU A 103 1.72 16.01 11.76
N GLY A 104 1.61 16.55 10.53
CA GLY A 104 2.40 17.68 10.06
C GLY A 104 2.93 17.50 8.63
N PRO A 105 3.81 18.41 8.17
CA PRO A 105 4.39 18.34 6.83
C PRO A 105 5.19 17.05 6.59
N ILE A 106 4.99 16.48 5.41
CA ILE A 106 5.73 15.32 4.90
C ILE A 106 6.30 15.65 3.51
N GLU A 107 7.37 14.95 3.13
CA GLU A 107 7.74 14.82 1.72
C GLU A 107 7.24 13.48 1.19
N SER A 108 6.70 13.49 -0.02
CA SER A 108 5.94 12.38 -0.58
C SER A 108 6.43 12.00 -1.98
N VAL A 109 6.35 10.70 -2.27
CA VAL A 109 6.55 10.10 -3.59
C VAL A 109 5.33 9.27 -3.94
N TYR A 110 4.83 9.40 -5.16
CA TYR A 110 3.62 8.77 -5.66
C TYR A 110 3.94 7.79 -6.79
N PHE A 111 3.28 6.63 -6.78
CA PHE A 111 3.32 5.67 -7.87
C PHE A 111 2.06 4.78 -7.84
N ARG A 112 1.92 3.92 -8.86
CA ARG A 112 0.79 2.99 -8.99
C ARG A 112 1.17 1.58 -8.60
N ASP A 113 0.24 0.88 -7.95
CA ASP A 113 0.32 -0.56 -7.78
C ASP A 113 -0.21 -1.31 -9.03
N PRO A 114 -0.21 -2.66 -9.06
CA PRO A 114 -0.62 -3.45 -10.22
C PRO A 114 -2.06 -3.23 -10.70
N ASP A 115 -2.95 -2.78 -9.80
CA ASP A 115 -4.38 -2.53 -10.07
C ASP A 115 -4.66 -1.05 -10.30
N GLY A 116 -3.65 -0.18 -10.15
CA GLY A 116 -3.77 1.26 -10.37
C GLY A 116 -4.13 2.06 -9.11
N ASN A 117 -4.09 1.44 -7.93
CA ASN A 117 -4.23 2.18 -6.67
C ASN A 117 -3.12 3.23 -6.59
N LEU A 118 -3.45 4.43 -6.11
CA LEU A 118 -2.46 5.48 -5.88
C LEU A 118 -1.76 5.19 -4.55
N ILE A 119 -0.45 4.96 -4.62
CA ILE A 119 0.37 4.71 -3.44
C ILE A 119 1.26 5.92 -3.20
N GLU A 120 1.04 6.58 -2.08
CA GLU A 120 1.88 7.64 -1.57
C GLU A 120 2.81 7.07 -0.49
N ILE A 121 4.12 7.28 -0.65
CA ILE A 121 5.10 7.04 0.42
C ILE A 121 5.60 8.38 0.94
N GLY A 122 5.18 8.70 2.17
CA GLY A 122 5.53 9.90 2.88
C GLY A 122 6.67 9.70 3.88
N ARG A 123 7.47 10.73 4.09
CA ARG A 123 8.45 10.83 5.18
C ARG A 123 8.20 12.12 5.96
N TYR A 124 8.06 12.03 7.28
CA TYR A 124 8.01 13.22 8.12
C TYR A 124 9.35 13.95 8.12
N LEU A 125 9.27 15.26 7.96
CA LEU A 125 10.40 16.17 8.15
C LEU A 125 10.63 16.29 9.66
N ALA A 126 11.84 15.95 10.09
CA ALA A 126 12.24 16.11 11.50
C ALA A 126 12.24 17.59 11.92
#